data_AF-G9H8Z4-F1
#
_entry.id   AF-G9H8Z4-F1
#
_cell.length_a   1.000
_cell.length_b   1.000
_cell.length_c   1.000
_cell.angle_alpha   90.00
_cell.angle_beta   90.00
_cell.angle_gamma   90.00
#
_symmetry.space_group_name_H-M   'P 1'
#
loop_
_entity.id
_entity.type
_entity.pdbx_description
1 polymer ?
#
loop_
_entity_poly.entity_id
_entity_poly.type
_entity_poly.pdbx_seq_one_letter_code
_entity_poly.pdbx_strand_id
1 'polypeptide(L)' 'GGEVERTLRMVDGVLILTDAKEGPMPQTTFVLRKALALGHKAIVV' A
#
# COMPACT_ATOMS: atom_id res chain seq x y z
N GLY A 1 -7.67 7.59 -10.52
CA GLY A 1 -6.64 7.19 -9.54
C GLY A 1 -5.76 8.37 -9.24
N GLY A 2 -6.20 9.24 -8.34
CA GLY A 2 -5.42 10.41 -7.91
C GLY A 2 -5.44 10.63 -6.40
N GLU A 3 -6.50 10.15 -5.73
CA GLU A 3 -6.61 10.22 -4.28
C GLU A 3 -5.58 9.34 -3.58
N VAL A 4 -5.38 8.10 -4.05
CA VAL A 4 -4.35 7.19 -3.52
C VAL A 4 -2.95 7.80 -3.67
N GLU A 5 -2.62 8.31 -4.85
CA GLU A 5 -1.32 8.91 -5.14
C GLU A 5 -1.08 10.18 -4.33
N ARG A 6 -2.12 10.99 -4.11
CA ARG A 6 -2.03 12.18 -3.27
C ARG A 6 -1.82 11.80 -1.81
N THR A 7 -2.56 10.81 -1.30
CA THR A 7 -2.41 10.31 0.06
C THR A 7 -1.02 9.73 0.30
N LEU A 8 -0.51 8.91 -0.63
CA LEU A 8 0.83 8.35 -0.53
C LEU A 8 1.91 9.44 -0.43
N ARG A 9 1.75 10.57 -1.13
CA ARG A 9 2.70 11.71 -1.03
C ARG A 9 2.63 12.49 0.29
N MET A 10 1.65 12.22 1.15
CA MET A 10 1.43 12.95 2.40
C MET A 10 1.70 12.09 3.65
N VAL A 11 2.15 10.84 3.47
CA VAL A 11 2.42 9.89 4.57
C VAL A 11 3.85 9.36 4.49
N ASP A 12 4.39 8.87 5.60
CA ASP A 12 5.76 8.32 5.64
C ASP A 12 5.81 6.80 5.36
N GLY A 13 4.68 6.11 5.48
CA GLY A 13 4.59 4.66 5.46
C GLY A 13 3.19 4.15 5.15
N VAL A 14 3.08 2.84 4.90
CA VAL A 14 1.81 2.16 4.64
C VAL A 14 1.65 0.92 5.52
N LEU A 15 0.41 0.68 5.95
CA LEU A 15 -0.01 -0.54 6.63
C LEU A 15 -0.94 -1.32 5.70
N ILE A 16 -0.56 -2.54 5.34
CA ILE A 16 -1.35 -3.45 4.52
C ILE A 16 -1.99 -4.46 5.46
N LEU A 17 -3.32 -4.45 5.55
CA LEU A 17 -4.08 -5.51 6.21
C LEU A 17 -4.43 -6.58 5.17
N THR A 18 -3.96 -7.80 5.37
CA THR A 18 -4.26 -8.94 4.51
C THR A 18 -4.96 -10.04 5.29
N ASP A 19 -5.87 -10.73 4.64
CA ASP A 19 -6.42 -11.96 5.19
C ASP A 19 -5.38 -13.08 5.05
N ALA A 20 -5.21 -13.89 6.10
CA ALA A 20 -4.21 -14.96 6.13
C ALA A 20 -4.60 -16.18 5.27
N LYS A 21 -5.89 -16.34 4.94
CA LYS A 21 -6.43 -17.42 4.12
C LYS A 21 -6.52 -17.01 2.65
N GLU A 22 -6.94 -15.77 2.36
CA GLU A 22 -7.13 -15.29 0.99
C GLU A 22 -5.90 -14.60 0.41
N GLY A 23 -5.04 -14.03 1.26
CA GLY A 23 -3.82 -13.34 0.84
C GLY A 23 -4.05 -11.96 0.21
N PRO A 24 -3.00 -11.35 -0.38
CA PRO A 24 -3.07 -10.00 -0.91
C PRO A 24 -3.86 -9.93 -2.23
N MET A 25 -4.86 -9.05 -2.25
CA MET A 25 -5.69 -8.81 -3.44
C MET A 25 -4.95 -7.94 -4.49
N PRO A 26 -5.33 -8.00 -5.79
CA PRO A 26 -4.74 -7.16 -6.82
C PRO A 26 -4.81 -5.66 -6.52
N GLN A 27 -5.89 -5.22 -5.86
CA GLN A 27 -6.11 -3.83 -5.48
C GLN A 27 -5.11 -3.36 -4.40
N THR A 28 -4.84 -4.17 -3.37
CA THR A 28 -3.85 -3.83 -2.33
C THR A 28 -2.43 -3.89 -2.87
N THR A 29 -2.14 -4.83 -3.77
CA THR A 29 -0.84 -4.93 -4.45
C THR A 29 -0.53 -3.70 -5.30
N PHE A 30 -1.53 -3.11 -5.95
CA PHE A 30 -1.37 -1.88 -6.72
C PHE A 30 -0.93 -0.70 -5.84
N VAL A 31 -1.55 -0.53 -4.67
CA VAL A 31 -1.19 0.52 -3.71
C VAL A 31 0.19 0.27 -3.12
N LEU A 32 0.49 -0.98 -2.74
CA LEU A 32 1.78 -1.38 -2.20
C LEU A 32 2.93 -1.07 -3.18
N ARG A 33 2.75 -1.38 -4.46
CA ARG A 33 3.76 -1.07 -5.50
C ARG A 33 4.05 0.43 -5.60
N LYS A 34 3.02 1.27 -5.54
CA LYS A 34 3.20 2.73 -5.56
C LYS A 34 3.89 3.24 -4.30
N ALA A 35 3.52 2.70 -3.14
CA ALA A 35 4.13 3.09 -1.87
C ALA A 35 5.63 2.75 -1.84
N LEU A 36 6.00 1.54 -2.28
CA LEU A 36 7.39 1.10 -2.36
C LEU A 36 8.19 1.91 -3.40
N ALA A 37 7.60 2.28 -4.52
CA ALA A 37 8.23 3.14 -5.52
C ALA A 37 8.54 4.56 -5.00
N LEU A 38 7.81 5.02 -3.98
CA LEU A 38 8.04 6.28 -3.29
C LEU A 38 9.02 6.14 -2.10
N GLY A 39 9.51 4.93 -1.82
CA GLY A 39 10.44 4.67 -0.71
C GLY A 39 9.77 4.57 0.66
N HIS A 40 8.44 4.46 0.72
CA HIS A 40 7.72 4.32 1.99
C HIS A 40 7.99 2.97 2.64
N LYS A 41 8.08 2.96 3.98
CA LYS A 41 8.13 1.71 4.74
C LYS A 41 6.76 1.04 4.72
N ALA A 42 6.73 -0.25 4.41
CA ALA A 42 5.51 -1.05 4.40
C ALA A 42 5.50 -2.03 5.58
N ILE A 43 4.39 -2.08 6.30
CA ILE A 43 4.11 -3.08 7.34
C ILE A 43 2.93 -3.92 6.84
N VAL A 44 3.03 -5.24 6.94
CA VAL A 44 1.97 -6.18 6.57
C VAL A 44 1.45 -6.84 7.83
N VAL A 45 0.13 -6.83 8.00
CA VAL A 45 -0.60 -7.43 9.13
C VAL A 45 -1.66 -8.37 8.60
#